data_AF-A0AB37KN39-F1
#
_entry.id   AF-A0AB37KN39-F1
#
_cell.length_a   1.000
_cell.length_b   1.000
_cell.length_c   1.000
_cell.angle_alpha   90.00
_cell.angle_beta   90.00
_cell.angle_gamma   90.00
#
_symmetry.space_group_name_H-M   'P 1'
#
loop_
_entity.id
_entity.type
_entity.pdbx_description
1 polymer ?
#
loop_
_entity_poly.entity_id
_entity_poly.type
_entity_poly.pdbx_seq_one_letter_code
_entity_poly.pdbx_strand_id
1 'polypeptide(L)'
;MEKKQKKQAELAGRESGYTLTWNDNKGRFICKKNGSKLNNGWSFDSSKRIAYCTGKNGYLYAKIKDGKYYTYTANNKKPSSKVFKNKKNTIIRLHKKNFYVGANGLINLNKGWKLNNNGLYTYYVKKNGTVSVKITNGKFRVWNGNNTRWDKKDLKKYKGKIYTYNEKSFFVNTNGNISRAMGWQGSYFIDNDGCVKYYDDGSTSYRITKNGDIKALKDGWNDDVYVKNGKIQRSTIVKSSGCNYFVDKNGSRQDFKVKNNQIVRPDNSMAVSSGIYAAAGKKYPVDNKGKIQKNSTVFIKNKAYETVSDRSLSKQPANHVHLWKAGSVTEQIDHKAKTKEVQIPVKEWDEEVWSEDIKYICKKCGKYYDTPEEWNKHSSETNHGNYEPAKVLLDTIHHPTADEPKYENTTVITEKAWSEYYQDYTCRVCGEKMKERNIRGNPTKGEYNGLLIPSKSGYIINAYGEKMSVSANMAYPASIYNGKQITSEQSLSKYGFCYLGEESKSDNILLPDTYLQLLKDHNIQ
;
A
#
# COMPACT_ATOMS: atom_id res chain seq x y z
N MET A 1 -40.57 17.10 -72.18
CA MET A 1 -40.64 17.07 -70.70
C MET A 1 -39.90 15.84 -70.18
N GLU A 2 -38.60 15.96 -69.93
CA GLU A 2 -37.79 14.88 -69.38
C GLU A 2 -38.19 14.56 -67.94
N LYS A 3 -38.63 13.32 -67.70
CA LYS A 3 -38.74 12.74 -66.36
C LYS A 3 -37.33 12.67 -65.76
N LYS A 4 -37.01 13.66 -64.90
CA LYS A 4 -35.82 13.65 -64.04
C LYS A 4 -35.75 12.31 -63.29
N GLN A 5 -34.86 11.42 -63.76
CA GLN A 5 -34.55 10.16 -63.08
C GLN A 5 -34.04 10.50 -61.68
N LYS A 6 -34.80 10.08 -60.66
CA LYS A 6 -34.38 10.13 -59.26
C LYS A 6 -33.10 9.29 -59.13
N LYS A 7 -31.95 9.95 -58.98
CA LYS A 7 -30.67 9.32 -58.63
C LYS A 7 -30.85 8.50 -57.36
N GLN A 8 -31.03 7.19 -57.54
CA GLN A 8 -31.17 6.21 -56.48
C GLN A 8 -29.78 6.01 -55.88
N ALA A 9 -29.44 6.80 -54.85
CA ALA A 9 -28.24 6.55 -54.06
C ALA A 9 -28.45 5.26 -53.25
N GLU A 10 -28.15 4.12 -53.86
CA GLU A 10 -28.24 2.77 -53.31
C GLU A 10 -27.10 2.53 -52.29
N LEU A 11 -27.10 3.30 -51.19
CA LEU A 11 -26.17 3.12 -50.07
C LEU A 11 -26.67 2.02 -49.13
N ALA A 12 -26.52 0.76 -49.56
CA ALA A 12 -26.17 -0.43 -48.76
C ALA A 12 -26.87 -1.72 -49.28
N GLY A 13 -26.05 -2.63 -49.84
CA GLY A 13 -26.12 -4.09 -49.71
C GLY A 13 -27.47 -4.79 -49.98
N ARG A 14 -27.58 -5.42 -51.16
CA ARG A 14 -28.65 -6.38 -51.52
C ARG A 14 -28.77 -7.61 -50.60
N GLU A 15 -27.84 -7.84 -49.68
CA GLU A 15 -27.68 -9.11 -48.94
C GLU A 15 -28.75 -9.45 -47.88
N SER A 16 -29.80 -8.64 -47.69
CA SER A 16 -30.79 -8.91 -46.62
C SER A 16 -32.23 -8.48 -46.89
N GLY A 17 -32.55 -8.08 -48.12
CA GLY A 17 -33.88 -7.60 -48.49
C GLY A 17 -34.22 -6.19 -47.96
N TYR A 18 -33.30 -5.50 -47.28
CA TYR A 18 -33.50 -4.12 -46.82
C TYR A 18 -32.93 -3.12 -47.83
N THR A 19 -33.66 -2.04 -48.11
CA THR A 19 -33.20 -0.93 -48.95
C THR A 19 -33.33 0.40 -48.21
N LEU A 20 -32.35 1.28 -48.42
CA LEU A 20 -32.33 2.65 -47.91
C LEU A 20 -32.40 3.61 -49.10
N THR A 21 -33.39 4.50 -49.10
CA THR A 21 -33.57 5.50 -50.17
C THR A 21 -33.69 6.88 -49.56
N TRP A 22 -32.95 7.85 -50.09
CA TRP A 22 -33.08 9.25 -49.68
C TRP A 22 -34.35 9.87 -50.28
N ASN A 23 -35.13 10.57 -49.46
CA ASN A 23 -36.29 11.35 -49.88
C ASN A 23 -35.92 12.84 -49.81
N ASP A 24 -35.68 13.46 -50.97
CA ASP A 24 -35.31 14.87 -51.06
C ASP A 24 -36.39 15.81 -50.48
N ASN A 25 -37.68 15.53 -50.72
CA ASN A 25 -38.79 16.39 -50.26
C ASN A 25 -38.90 16.47 -48.74
N LYS A 26 -38.40 15.48 -48.01
CA LYS A 26 -38.44 15.43 -46.55
C LYS A 26 -37.05 15.43 -45.91
N GLY A 27 -36.00 15.45 -46.72
CA GLY A 27 -34.61 15.38 -46.29
C GLY A 27 -34.31 14.18 -45.39
N ARG A 28 -34.86 12.99 -45.67
CA ARG A 28 -34.72 11.82 -44.78
C ARG A 28 -34.56 10.51 -45.55
N PHE A 29 -33.86 9.56 -44.95
CA PHE A 29 -33.83 8.19 -45.44
C PHE A 29 -35.13 7.45 -45.13
N ILE A 30 -35.61 6.69 -46.11
CA ILE A 30 -36.70 5.72 -45.98
C ILE A 30 -36.07 4.33 -46.03
N CYS A 31 -36.41 3.50 -45.05
CA CYS A 31 -36.03 2.10 -45.03
C CYS A 31 -37.22 1.22 -45.41
N LYS A 32 -36.99 0.33 -46.37
CA LYS A 32 -37.95 -0.67 -46.82
C LYS A 32 -37.36 -2.07 -46.63
N LYS A 33 -38.23 -3.05 -46.44
CA LYS A 33 -37.89 -4.47 -46.47
C LYS A 33 -38.73 -5.14 -47.55
N ASN A 34 -38.09 -5.79 -48.51
CA ASN A 34 -38.72 -6.45 -49.65
C ASN A 34 -39.74 -5.53 -50.37
N GLY A 35 -39.35 -4.27 -50.61
CA GLY A 35 -40.21 -3.26 -51.26
C GLY A 35 -41.23 -2.56 -50.36
N SER A 36 -41.59 -3.17 -49.23
CA SER A 36 -42.56 -2.63 -48.26
C SER A 36 -41.91 -1.71 -47.24
N LYS A 37 -42.55 -0.57 -46.94
CA LYS A 37 -42.08 0.34 -45.89
C LYS A 37 -42.13 -0.35 -44.53
N LEU A 38 -41.06 -0.19 -43.75
CA LEU A 38 -41.08 -0.61 -42.36
C LEU A 38 -41.95 0.35 -41.54
N ASN A 39 -42.78 -0.18 -40.65
CA ASN A 39 -43.59 0.64 -39.78
C ASN A 39 -43.11 0.51 -38.33
N ASN A 40 -42.62 1.62 -37.79
CA ASN A 40 -42.41 1.89 -36.36
C ASN A 40 -41.62 0.83 -35.56
N GLY A 41 -40.38 1.18 -35.20
CA GLY A 41 -39.52 0.42 -34.29
C GLY A 41 -38.35 -0.26 -34.98
N TRP A 42 -37.73 -1.19 -34.24
CA TRP A 42 -36.54 -1.92 -34.66
C TRP A 42 -36.88 -3.13 -35.53
N SER A 43 -36.21 -3.24 -36.67
CA SER A 43 -36.19 -4.39 -37.58
C SER A 43 -34.76 -4.91 -37.73
N PHE A 44 -34.60 -6.22 -37.85
CA PHE A 44 -33.29 -6.89 -37.86
C PHE A 44 -33.08 -7.60 -39.19
N ASP A 45 -31.86 -7.55 -39.70
CA ASP A 45 -31.49 -8.27 -40.90
C ASP A 45 -31.39 -9.79 -40.66
N SER A 46 -31.40 -10.56 -41.74
CA SER A 46 -31.28 -12.02 -41.70
C SER A 46 -29.95 -12.47 -41.10
N SER A 47 -28.86 -11.76 -41.42
CA SER A 47 -27.51 -12.01 -40.90
C SER A 47 -27.36 -11.65 -39.41
N LYS A 48 -28.30 -10.88 -38.86
CA LYS A 48 -28.34 -10.35 -37.49
C LYS A 48 -27.13 -9.49 -37.13
N ARG A 49 -26.44 -8.93 -38.14
CA ARG A 49 -25.35 -7.96 -37.97
C ARG A 49 -25.86 -6.52 -38.07
N ILE A 50 -27.07 -6.33 -38.61
CA ILE A 50 -27.64 -5.00 -38.89
C ILE A 50 -29.05 -4.88 -38.30
N ALA A 51 -29.33 -3.75 -37.68
CA ALA A 51 -30.66 -3.39 -37.22
C ALA A 51 -31.04 -1.98 -37.69
N TYR A 52 -32.31 -1.79 -38.04
CA TYR A 52 -32.86 -0.53 -38.52
C TYR A 52 -34.01 -0.09 -37.62
N CYS A 53 -33.94 1.13 -37.09
CA CYS A 53 -35.03 1.73 -36.33
C CYS A 53 -35.75 2.75 -37.20
N THR A 54 -37.02 2.46 -37.50
CA THR A 54 -37.87 3.35 -38.31
C THR A 54 -39.01 3.93 -37.49
N GLY A 55 -39.60 5.04 -37.94
CA GLY A 55 -40.84 5.55 -37.39
C GLY A 55 -42.01 5.35 -38.35
N LYS A 56 -43.03 6.20 -38.23
CA LYS A 56 -44.15 6.22 -39.18
C LYS A 56 -43.62 6.46 -40.61
N ASN A 57 -44.24 5.79 -41.59
CA ASN A 57 -43.92 5.90 -43.02
C ASN A 57 -42.51 5.42 -43.42
N GLY A 58 -41.82 4.63 -42.59
CA GLY A 58 -40.52 4.04 -42.90
C GLY A 58 -39.33 4.98 -42.79
N TYR A 59 -39.48 6.18 -42.24
CA TYR A 59 -38.35 7.08 -42.02
C TYR A 59 -37.36 6.47 -41.03
N LEU A 60 -36.08 6.43 -41.40
CA LEU A 60 -35.00 5.90 -40.59
C LEU A 60 -34.57 6.91 -39.52
N TYR A 61 -34.53 6.47 -38.26
CA TYR A 61 -34.07 7.27 -37.12
C TYR A 61 -32.74 6.76 -36.56
N ALA A 62 -32.52 5.44 -36.62
CA ALA A 62 -31.27 4.87 -36.19
C ALA A 62 -30.93 3.58 -36.93
N LYS A 63 -29.64 3.25 -36.97
CA LYS A 63 -29.13 2.00 -37.50
C LYS A 63 -28.07 1.45 -36.56
N ILE A 64 -28.05 0.13 -36.38
CA ILE A 64 -26.91 -0.56 -35.79
C ILE A 64 -26.28 -1.35 -36.92
N LYS A 65 -24.98 -1.17 -37.15
CA LYS A 65 -24.20 -1.93 -38.13
C LYS A 65 -22.84 -2.23 -37.53
N ASP A 66 -22.44 -3.50 -37.57
CA ASP A 66 -21.17 -3.98 -37.01
C ASP A 66 -20.97 -3.53 -35.55
N GLY A 67 -22.08 -3.51 -34.80
CA GLY A 67 -22.15 -3.08 -33.41
C GLY A 67 -22.04 -1.56 -33.16
N LYS A 68 -21.81 -0.74 -34.19
CA LYS A 68 -21.82 0.73 -34.08
C LYS A 68 -23.24 1.26 -34.24
N TYR A 69 -23.58 2.30 -33.48
CA TYR A 69 -24.90 2.94 -33.51
C TYR A 69 -24.86 4.24 -34.30
N TYR A 70 -25.72 4.39 -35.29
CA TYR A 70 -25.84 5.55 -36.16
C TYR A 70 -27.17 6.24 -35.88
N THR A 71 -27.14 7.56 -35.73
CA THR A 71 -28.35 8.38 -35.55
C THR A 71 -28.62 9.14 -36.84
N TYR A 72 -29.84 9.06 -37.35
CA TYR A 72 -30.27 9.73 -38.57
C TYR A 72 -31.22 10.87 -38.22
N THR A 73 -30.90 12.06 -38.70
CA THR A 73 -31.70 13.29 -38.54
C THR A 73 -32.12 13.82 -39.91
N ALA A 74 -33.06 14.78 -39.92
CA ALA A 74 -33.41 15.46 -41.15
C ALA A 74 -32.18 16.17 -41.74
N ASN A 75 -32.08 16.17 -43.07
CA ASN A 75 -31.02 16.78 -43.88
C ASN A 75 -29.59 16.23 -43.63
N ASN A 76 -29.44 15.14 -42.86
CA ASN A 76 -28.15 14.50 -42.62
C ASN A 76 -27.97 13.24 -43.48
N LYS A 77 -27.27 13.38 -44.61
CA LYS A 77 -26.93 12.27 -45.52
C LYS A 77 -25.78 11.39 -45.00
N LYS A 78 -24.93 11.89 -44.09
CA LYS A 78 -23.70 11.21 -43.61
C LYS A 78 -23.66 11.19 -42.07
N PRO A 79 -24.46 10.33 -41.43
CA PRO A 79 -24.52 10.29 -39.98
C PRO A 79 -23.24 9.75 -39.35
N SER A 80 -22.83 10.37 -38.24
CA SER A 80 -21.73 9.87 -37.41
C SER A 80 -22.14 8.61 -36.66
N SER A 81 -21.19 7.68 -36.50
CA SER A 81 -21.36 6.49 -35.67
C SER A 81 -20.95 6.73 -34.22
N LYS A 82 -21.61 6.06 -33.28
CA LYS A 82 -21.32 6.08 -31.84
C LYS A 82 -20.92 4.69 -31.36
N VAL A 83 -19.88 4.66 -30.53
CA VAL A 83 -19.43 3.51 -29.73
C VAL A 83 -19.60 3.87 -28.26
N PHE A 84 -20.12 2.95 -27.45
CA PHE A 84 -20.46 3.21 -26.05
C PHE A 84 -19.30 2.85 -25.11
N LYS A 85 -18.16 3.53 -25.28
CA LYS A 85 -16.92 3.23 -24.53
C LYS A 85 -17.09 3.27 -23.00
N ASN A 86 -17.98 4.12 -22.49
CA ASN A 86 -18.23 4.28 -21.05
C ASN A 86 -19.33 3.34 -20.51
N LYS A 87 -19.92 2.49 -21.36
CA LYS A 87 -20.97 1.54 -20.97
C LYS A 87 -20.62 0.15 -21.49
N LYS A 88 -19.63 -0.48 -20.84
CA LYS A 88 -19.13 -1.82 -21.19
C LYS A 88 -19.80 -2.92 -20.36
N ASN A 89 -19.96 -4.09 -20.99
CA ASN A 89 -20.61 -5.29 -20.45
C ASN A 89 -21.92 -5.01 -19.69
N THR A 90 -22.76 -4.21 -20.31
CA THR A 90 -24.01 -3.72 -19.72
C THR A 90 -25.06 -3.51 -20.79
N ILE A 91 -26.24 -3.07 -20.39
CA ILE A 91 -27.34 -2.78 -21.30
C ILE A 91 -27.47 -1.28 -21.55
N ILE A 92 -27.89 -0.94 -22.77
CA ILE A 92 -28.31 0.40 -23.14
C ILE A 92 -29.71 0.37 -23.72
N ARG A 93 -30.49 1.40 -23.41
CA ARG A 93 -31.84 1.59 -23.93
C ARG A 93 -31.81 2.52 -25.13
N LEU A 94 -32.23 2.02 -26.29
CA LEU A 94 -32.28 2.77 -27.56
C LEU A 94 -33.65 2.55 -28.23
N HIS A 95 -34.38 3.63 -28.47
CA HIS A 95 -35.74 3.62 -29.03
C HIS A 95 -36.63 2.52 -28.41
N LYS A 96 -36.82 2.59 -27.09
CA LYS A 96 -37.66 1.69 -26.28
C LYS A 96 -37.22 0.21 -26.21
N LYS A 97 -36.11 -0.18 -26.86
CA LYS A 97 -35.51 -1.52 -26.76
C LYS A 97 -34.22 -1.49 -25.96
N ASN A 98 -33.86 -2.63 -25.36
CA ASN A 98 -32.61 -2.79 -24.61
C ASN A 98 -31.63 -3.61 -25.44
N PHE A 99 -30.38 -3.16 -25.51
CA PHE A 99 -29.30 -3.81 -26.25
C PHE A 99 -28.12 -4.05 -25.32
N TYR A 100 -27.42 -5.16 -25.52
CA TYR A 100 -26.19 -5.43 -24.78
C TYR A 100 -25.00 -4.77 -25.46
N VAL A 101 -24.14 -4.14 -24.67
CA VAL A 101 -22.89 -3.54 -25.10
C VAL A 101 -21.74 -4.36 -24.52
N GLY A 102 -20.85 -4.84 -25.40
CA GLY A 102 -19.68 -5.64 -25.01
C GLY A 102 -18.53 -4.82 -24.41
N ALA A 103 -17.43 -5.50 -24.08
CA ALA A 103 -16.24 -4.90 -23.48
C ALA A 103 -15.57 -3.85 -24.39
N ASN A 104 -15.72 -3.97 -25.71
CA ASN A 104 -15.22 -3.02 -26.70
C ASN A 104 -16.15 -1.80 -26.91
N GLY A 105 -17.27 -1.71 -26.18
CA GLY A 105 -18.25 -0.63 -26.33
C GLY A 105 -19.16 -0.77 -27.56
N LEU A 106 -19.07 -1.89 -28.29
CA LEU A 106 -19.94 -2.19 -29.43
C LEU A 106 -21.19 -2.95 -28.98
N ILE A 107 -22.31 -2.72 -29.67
CA ILE A 107 -23.56 -3.44 -29.45
C ILE A 107 -23.42 -4.87 -29.99
N ASN A 108 -23.77 -5.87 -29.17
CA ASN A 108 -23.78 -7.27 -29.56
C ASN A 108 -25.22 -7.73 -29.81
N LEU A 109 -25.52 -8.11 -31.05
CA LEU A 109 -26.83 -8.61 -31.47
C LEU A 109 -26.94 -10.15 -31.43
N ASN A 110 -25.85 -10.85 -31.10
CA ASN A 110 -25.83 -12.31 -31.11
C ASN A 110 -26.65 -12.86 -29.95
N LYS A 111 -27.56 -13.79 -30.26
CA LYS A 111 -28.35 -14.53 -29.27
C LYS A 111 -27.45 -15.14 -28.19
N GLY A 112 -27.95 -15.19 -26.96
CA GLY A 112 -27.35 -15.94 -25.88
C GLY A 112 -27.10 -15.11 -24.64
N TRP A 113 -26.60 -15.78 -23.61
CA TRP A 113 -26.21 -15.15 -22.37
C TRP A 113 -24.94 -14.30 -22.55
N LYS A 114 -24.91 -13.16 -21.88
CA LYS A 114 -23.81 -12.20 -21.88
C LYS A 114 -23.38 -11.91 -20.45
N LEU A 115 -22.06 -11.74 -20.29
CA LEU A 115 -21.42 -11.49 -19.02
C LEU A 115 -21.61 -10.02 -18.59
N ASN A 116 -21.48 -9.74 -17.30
CA ASN A 116 -21.30 -8.38 -16.81
C ASN A 116 -19.80 -8.07 -16.61
N ASN A 117 -19.48 -6.91 -16.03
CA ASN A 117 -18.09 -6.53 -15.73
C ASN A 117 -17.39 -7.44 -14.71
N ASN A 118 -18.14 -8.23 -13.95
CA ASN A 118 -17.60 -9.16 -12.96
C ASN A 118 -17.44 -10.58 -13.54
N GLY A 119 -17.61 -10.75 -14.86
CA GLY A 119 -17.52 -12.07 -15.50
C GLY A 119 -18.74 -12.98 -15.23
N LEU A 120 -19.88 -12.45 -14.78
CA LEU A 120 -21.06 -13.25 -14.46
C LEU A 120 -22.12 -13.20 -15.55
N TYR A 121 -22.69 -14.35 -15.94
CA TYR A 121 -23.82 -14.38 -16.89
C TYR A 121 -25.02 -13.63 -16.32
N THR A 122 -25.37 -12.51 -16.95
CA THR A 122 -26.28 -11.52 -16.38
C THR A 122 -27.40 -11.12 -17.32
N TYR A 123 -27.12 -11.02 -18.62
CA TYR A 123 -28.07 -10.54 -19.61
C TYR A 123 -28.32 -11.60 -20.67
N TYR A 124 -29.58 -11.80 -21.07
CA TYR A 124 -29.91 -12.71 -22.17
C TYR A 124 -30.40 -11.95 -23.39
N VAL A 125 -29.66 -12.08 -24.50
CA VAL A 125 -29.98 -11.51 -25.81
C VAL A 125 -30.81 -12.51 -26.61
N LYS A 126 -31.99 -12.08 -27.10
CA LYS A 126 -32.88 -12.88 -27.95
C LYS A 126 -32.35 -12.98 -29.38
N LYS A 127 -33.00 -13.84 -30.18
CA LYS A 127 -32.74 -13.97 -31.63
C LYS A 127 -32.83 -12.65 -32.40
N ASN A 128 -33.60 -11.68 -31.91
CA ASN A 128 -33.74 -10.34 -32.49
C ASN A 128 -32.77 -9.32 -31.89
N GLY A 129 -31.64 -9.74 -31.31
CA GLY A 129 -30.60 -8.84 -30.80
C GLY A 129 -30.95 -7.98 -29.58
N THR A 130 -32.19 -8.07 -29.08
CA THR A 130 -32.62 -7.32 -27.88
C THR A 130 -32.44 -8.12 -26.61
N VAL A 131 -32.12 -7.43 -25.52
CA VAL A 131 -32.01 -8.03 -24.19
C VAL A 131 -33.41 -8.23 -23.61
N SER A 132 -33.68 -9.45 -23.17
CA SER A 132 -35.00 -9.85 -22.68
C SER A 132 -35.03 -10.30 -21.23
N VAL A 133 -33.88 -10.67 -20.69
CA VAL A 133 -33.71 -11.01 -19.28
C VAL A 133 -32.49 -10.29 -18.76
N LYS A 134 -32.57 -9.85 -17.51
CA LYS A 134 -31.42 -9.46 -16.72
C LYS A 134 -31.50 -10.05 -15.32
N ILE A 135 -30.36 -10.30 -14.72
CA ILE A 135 -30.26 -10.62 -13.30
C ILE A 135 -29.66 -9.41 -12.59
N THR A 136 -30.34 -8.88 -11.58
CA THR A 136 -29.87 -7.69 -10.85
C THR A 136 -30.11 -7.89 -9.37
N ASN A 137 -29.04 -7.81 -8.57
CA ASN A 137 -29.07 -8.05 -7.13
C ASN A 137 -29.73 -9.39 -6.79
N GLY A 138 -29.33 -10.46 -7.50
CA GLY A 138 -29.90 -11.81 -7.38
C GLY A 138 -31.33 -11.97 -7.94
N LYS A 139 -32.01 -10.89 -8.33
CA LYS A 139 -33.39 -10.96 -8.86
C LYS A 139 -33.37 -11.23 -10.36
N PHE A 140 -33.99 -12.33 -10.78
CA PHE A 140 -34.24 -12.61 -12.19
C PHE A 140 -35.38 -11.73 -12.71
N ARG A 141 -35.11 -10.95 -13.75
CA ARG A 141 -36.06 -9.97 -14.30
C ARG A 141 -36.26 -10.19 -15.78
N VAL A 142 -37.51 -10.15 -16.21
CA VAL A 142 -37.91 -10.31 -17.60
C VAL A 142 -38.41 -8.97 -18.12
N TRP A 143 -38.01 -8.61 -19.33
CA TRP A 143 -38.49 -7.39 -19.98
C TRP A 143 -39.96 -7.55 -20.35
N ASN A 144 -40.81 -6.63 -19.90
CA ASN A 144 -42.22 -6.68 -20.26
C ASN A 144 -42.38 -6.34 -21.75
N GLY A 145 -43.12 -7.15 -22.50
CA GLY A 145 -43.24 -7.02 -23.96
C GLY A 145 -43.71 -5.63 -24.43
N ASN A 146 -44.36 -4.88 -23.55
CA ASN A 146 -44.91 -3.54 -23.76
C ASN A 146 -43.84 -2.43 -23.78
N ASN A 147 -42.57 -2.80 -23.61
CA ASN A 147 -41.42 -1.90 -23.68
C ASN A 147 -41.38 -0.81 -22.60
N THR A 148 -41.95 -1.03 -21.42
CA THR A 148 -42.01 -0.02 -20.36
C THR A 148 -41.11 -0.33 -19.18
N ARG A 149 -41.03 -1.59 -18.72
CA ARG A 149 -40.30 -1.94 -17.49
C ARG A 149 -39.80 -3.39 -17.42
N TRP A 150 -39.02 -3.66 -16.38
CA TRP A 150 -38.49 -4.98 -16.02
C TRP A 150 -39.33 -5.60 -14.90
N ASP A 151 -40.06 -6.66 -15.22
CA ASP A 151 -40.86 -7.39 -14.23
C ASP A 151 -39.99 -8.42 -13.50
N LYS A 152 -40.21 -8.59 -12.20
CA LYS A 152 -39.52 -9.59 -11.39
C LYS A 152 -40.16 -10.95 -11.66
N LYS A 153 -39.36 -11.96 -11.98
CA LYS A 153 -39.81 -13.36 -11.98
C LYS A 153 -39.72 -13.90 -10.55
N ASP A 154 -40.82 -14.46 -10.06
CA ASP A 154 -40.79 -15.17 -8.79
C ASP A 154 -40.15 -16.54 -8.95
N LEU A 155 -39.13 -16.81 -8.14
CA LEU A 155 -38.38 -18.06 -8.11
C LEU A 155 -38.51 -18.78 -6.75
N LYS A 156 -39.47 -18.41 -5.89
CA LYS A 156 -39.71 -19.06 -4.60
C LYS A 156 -39.83 -20.59 -4.67
N LYS A 157 -40.44 -21.13 -5.74
CA LYS A 157 -40.57 -22.59 -5.93
C LYS A 157 -39.24 -23.32 -6.20
N TYR A 158 -38.16 -22.58 -6.47
CA TYR A 158 -36.83 -23.11 -6.74
C TYR A 158 -35.86 -22.91 -5.57
N LYS A 159 -36.31 -22.48 -4.39
CA LYS A 159 -35.44 -22.32 -3.21
C LYS A 159 -34.62 -23.60 -2.94
N GLY A 160 -33.30 -23.45 -2.84
CA GLY A 160 -32.36 -24.56 -2.63
C GLY A 160 -32.13 -25.44 -3.87
N LYS A 161 -32.67 -25.05 -5.04
CA LYS A 161 -32.62 -25.81 -6.29
C LYS A 161 -32.07 -24.96 -7.43
N ILE A 162 -31.91 -25.58 -8.60
CA ILE A 162 -31.53 -24.88 -9.82
C ILE A 162 -32.73 -24.31 -10.56
N TYR A 163 -32.54 -23.15 -11.18
CA TYR A 163 -33.43 -22.57 -12.18
C TYR A 163 -32.69 -22.48 -13.50
N THR A 164 -33.16 -23.24 -14.50
CA THR A 164 -32.56 -23.28 -15.84
C THR A 164 -33.33 -22.39 -16.80
N TYR A 165 -32.61 -21.52 -17.52
CA TYR A 165 -33.20 -20.64 -18.53
C TYR A 165 -32.26 -20.48 -19.72
N ASN A 166 -32.73 -20.89 -20.90
CA ASN A 166 -31.96 -20.87 -22.16
C ASN A 166 -30.52 -21.36 -21.96
N GLU A 167 -30.39 -22.65 -21.66
CA GLU A 167 -29.10 -23.38 -21.62
C GLU A 167 -28.17 -23.01 -20.44
N LYS A 168 -28.62 -22.15 -19.51
CA LYS A 168 -27.87 -21.83 -18.27
C LYS A 168 -28.67 -22.16 -17.03
N SER A 169 -28.01 -22.80 -16.08
CA SER A 169 -28.56 -23.20 -14.79
C SER A 169 -28.02 -22.29 -13.69
N PHE A 170 -28.91 -21.74 -12.86
CA PHE A 170 -28.58 -20.84 -11.75
C PHE A 170 -29.09 -21.40 -10.44
N PHE A 171 -28.27 -21.40 -9.39
CA PHE A 171 -28.71 -21.82 -8.07
C PHE A 171 -29.57 -20.72 -7.43
N VAL A 172 -30.73 -21.10 -6.88
CA VAL A 172 -31.63 -20.19 -6.18
C VAL A 172 -31.52 -20.45 -4.68
N ASN A 173 -31.11 -19.43 -3.94
CA ASN A 173 -30.92 -19.53 -2.49
C ASN A 173 -32.25 -19.63 -1.73
N THR A 174 -32.18 -19.80 -0.41
CA THR A 174 -33.33 -19.92 0.49
C THR A 174 -34.27 -18.71 0.48
N ASN A 175 -33.75 -17.54 0.06
CA ASN A 175 -34.52 -16.30 -0.11
C ASN A 175 -35.25 -16.22 -1.47
N GLY A 176 -35.09 -17.22 -2.34
CA GLY A 176 -35.70 -17.23 -3.68
C GLY A 176 -34.98 -16.31 -4.67
N ASN A 177 -33.71 -15.96 -4.41
CA ASN A 177 -32.88 -15.16 -5.30
C ASN A 177 -31.75 -16.02 -5.89
N ILE A 178 -31.27 -15.65 -7.07
CA ILE A 178 -30.12 -16.29 -7.70
C ILE A 178 -28.86 -15.98 -6.87
N SER A 179 -28.18 -17.03 -6.43
CA SER A 179 -26.88 -16.92 -5.76
C SER A 179 -25.79 -16.62 -6.78
N ARG A 180 -24.82 -15.80 -6.37
CA ARG A 180 -23.61 -15.47 -7.14
C ARG A 180 -22.33 -15.84 -6.39
N ALA A 181 -22.46 -16.51 -5.24
CA ALA A 181 -21.31 -16.98 -4.49
C ALA A 181 -20.71 -18.19 -5.20
N MET A 182 -19.49 -18.05 -5.70
CA MET A 182 -18.73 -19.16 -6.27
C MET A 182 -18.48 -20.22 -5.19
N GLY A 183 -18.52 -21.49 -5.58
CA GLY A 183 -18.25 -22.63 -4.72
C GLY A 183 -19.49 -23.50 -4.50
N TRP A 184 -19.35 -24.44 -3.58
CA TRP A 184 -20.44 -25.34 -3.20
C TRP A 184 -21.51 -24.62 -2.39
N GLN A 185 -22.77 -24.82 -2.78
CA GLN A 185 -23.98 -24.34 -2.13
C GLN A 185 -24.88 -25.56 -1.92
N GLY A 186 -24.68 -26.24 -0.78
CA GLY A 186 -25.23 -27.59 -0.57
C GLY A 186 -24.68 -28.56 -1.62
N SER A 187 -25.59 -29.21 -2.35
CA SER A 187 -25.29 -30.17 -3.41
C SER A 187 -24.86 -29.56 -4.75
N TYR A 188 -24.83 -28.23 -4.90
CA TYR A 188 -24.57 -27.60 -6.19
C TYR A 188 -23.29 -26.77 -6.19
N PHE A 189 -22.41 -26.98 -7.17
CA PHE A 189 -21.22 -26.16 -7.34
C PHE A 189 -21.46 -25.03 -8.35
N ILE A 190 -21.22 -23.79 -7.91
CA ILE A 190 -21.30 -22.59 -8.73
C ILE A 190 -19.89 -22.19 -9.19
N ASP A 191 -19.71 -22.04 -10.50
CA ASP A 191 -18.44 -21.65 -11.11
C ASP A 191 -18.20 -20.13 -11.14
N ASN A 192 -17.07 -19.73 -11.72
CA ASN A 192 -16.66 -18.32 -11.89
C ASN A 192 -17.66 -17.48 -12.69
N ASP A 193 -18.42 -18.10 -13.60
CA ASP A 193 -19.41 -17.42 -14.43
C ASP A 193 -20.74 -17.20 -13.68
N GLY A 194 -20.82 -17.71 -12.45
CA GLY A 194 -22.01 -17.67 -11.59
C GLY A 194 -23.10 -18.64 -12.05
N CYS A 195 -22.72 -19.71 -12.74
CA CYS A 195 -23.62 -20.79 -13.17
C CYS A 195 -23.32 -22.08 -12.41
N VAL A 196 -24.31 -22.95 -12.32
CA VAL A 196 -24.11 -24.27 -11.71
C VAL A 196 -23.40 -25.16 -12.73
N LYS A 197 -22.24 -25.70 -12.34
CA LYS A 197 -21.41 -26.57 -13.16
C LYS A 197 -21.51 -28.03 -12.73
N TYR A 198 -21.56 -28.29 -11.41
CA TYR A 198 -21.69 -29.64 -10.85
C TYR A 198 -22.85 -29.75 -9.87
N TYR A 199 -23.35 -30.98 -9.74
CA TYR A 199 -24.41 -31.36 -8.81
C TYR A 199 -24.10 -32.73 -8.18
N ASP A 200 -24.25 -32.84 -6.87
CA ASP A 200 -24.11 -34.08 -6.10
C ASP A 200 -25.47 -34.52 -5.54
N ASP A 201 -25.98 -35.67 -5.96
CA ASP A 201 -27.24 -36.20 -5.43
C ASP A 201 -27.09 -36.93 -4.08
N GLY A 202 -25.88 -37.00 -3.54
CA GLY A 202 -25.54 -37.73 -2.33
C GLY A 202 -24.94 -39.12 -2.57
N SER A 203 -25.07 -39.67 -3.77
CA SER A 203 -24.44 -40.92 -4.22
C SER A 203 -23.46 -40.68 -5.37
N THR A 204 -23.86 -39.86 -6.34
CA THR A 204 -23.20 -39.63 -7.61
C THR A 204 -23.09 -38.14 -7.88
N SER A 205 -21.95 -37.74 -8.45
CA SER A 205 -21.69 -36.39 -8.93
C SER A 205 -21.96 -36.30 -10.43
N TYR A 206 -22.56 -35.19 -10.83
CA TYR A 206 -22.98 -34.91 -12.19
C TYR A 206 -22.41 -33.58 -12.68
N ARG A 207 -22.14 -33.51 -13.98
CA ARG A 207 -21.85 -32.25 -14.68
C ARG A 207 -23.10 -31.75 -15.39
N ILE A 208 -23.38 -30.47 -15.21
CA ILE A 208 -24.38 -29.76 -16.02
C ILE A 208 -23.70 -29.34 -17.34
N THR A 209 -24.24 -29.79 -18.47
CA THR A 209 -23.69 -29.49 -19.79
C THR A 209 -24.01 -28.05 -20.20
N LYS A 210 -23.34 -27.58 -21.26
CA LYS A 210 -23.60 -26.26 -21.85
C LYS A 210 -25.04 -26.06 -22.34
N ASN A 211 -25.79 -27.13 -22.55
CA ASN A 211 -27.19 -27.10 -22.98
C ASN A 211 -28.18 -27.19 -21.80
N GLY A 212 -27.68 -27.40 -20.57
CA GLY A 212 -28.48 -27.59 -19.38
C GLY A 212 -28.81 -29.05 -19.05
N ASP A 213 -28.32 -30.01 -19.84
CA ASP A 213 -28.47 -31.45 -19.57
C ASP A 213 -27.56 -31.89 -18.41
N ILE A 214 -27.86 -33.04 -17.81
CA ILE A 214 -27.11 -33.58 -16.68
C ILE A 214 -26.39 -34.86 -17.15
N LYS A 215 -25.09 -34.96 -16.88
CA LYS A 215 -24.28 -36.14 -17.20
C LYS A 215 -23.55 -36.64 -15.96
N ALA A 216 -23.71 -37.91 -15.63
CA ALA A 216 -22.96 -38.54 -14.54
C ALA A 216 -21.45 -38.50 -14.80
N LEU A 217 -20.68 -38.19 -13.77
CA LEU A 217 -19.22 -38.22 -13.83
C LEU A 217 -18.73 -39.65 -13.60
N LYS A 218 -17.66 -40.03 -14.31
CA LYS A 218 -17.01 -41.34 -14.13
C LYS A 218 -15.88 -41.22 -13.11
N ASP A 219 -15.52 -42.31 -12.47
CA ASP A 219 -14.35 -42.33 -11.58
C ASP A 219 -13.05 -41.95 -12.33
N GLY A 220 -12.17 -41.24 -11.64
CA GLY A 220 -10.97 -40.62 -12.21
C GLY A 220 -11.12 -39.12 -12.49
N TRP A 221 -10.23 -38.58 -13.31
CA TRP A 221 -10.21 -37.16 -13.68
C TRP A 221 -11.31 -36.85 -14.71
N ASN A 222 -12.11 -35.81 -14.42
CA ASN A 222 -13.14 -35.26 -15.30
C ASN A 222 -12.84 -33.78 -15.57
N ASP A 223 -11.83 -33.55 -16.42
CA ASP A 223 -11.25 -32.24 -16.70
C ASP A 223 -10.57 -31.64 -15.45
N ASP A 224 -11.30 -30.84 -14.68
CA ASP A 224 -10.77 -30.07 -13.54
C ASP A 224 -11.03 -30.69 -12.16
N VAL A 225 -11.87 -31.74 -12.08
CA VAL A 225 -12.23 -32.40 -10.81
C VAL A 225 -11.90 -33.89 -10.84
N TYR A 226 -11.58 -34.45 -9.67
CA TYR A 226 -11.35 -35.89 -9.51
C TYR A 226 -12.54 -36.55 -8.83
N VAL A 227 -12.99 -37.68 -9.37
CA VAL A 227 -14.15 -38.45 -8.88
C VAL A 227 -13.69 -39.82 -8.39
N LYS A 228 -14.21 -40.25 -7.24
CA LYS A 228 -13.96 -41.57 -6.66
C LYS A 228 -15.25 -42.11 -6.06
N ASN A 229 -15.60 -43.36 -6.37
CA ASN A 229 -16.84 -43.99 -5.95
C ASN A 229 -18.06 -43.12 -6.32
N GLY A 230 -18.07 -42.59 -7.54
CA GLY A 230 -19.11 -41.72 -8.05
C GLY A 230 -19.11 -40.28 -7.53
N LYS A 231 -18.24 -39.91 -6.56
CA LYS A 231 -18.27 -38.58 -5.91
C LYS A 231 -17.04 -37.71 -6.19
N ILE A 232 -17.26 -36.43 -6.43
CA ILE A 232 -16.18 -35.42 -6.50
C ILE A 232 -15.44 -35.35 -5.17
N GLN A 233 -14.13 -35.52 -5.22
CA GLN A 233 -13.24 -35.42 -4.07
C GLN A 233 -12.89 -33.96 -3.79
N ARG A 234 -12.84 -33.57 -2.52
CA ARG A 234 -12.64 -32.18 -2.06
C ARG A 234 -11.74 -32.13 -0.83
N SER A 235 -10.94 -31.08 -0.72
CA SER A 235 -9.99 -30.82 0.40
C SER A 235 -9.16 -32.03 0.80
N THR A 236 -8.71 -32.82 -0.18
CA THR A 236 -8.08 -34.11 0.07
C THR A 236 -7.00 -34.42 -0.95
N ILE A 237 -6.26 -35.50 -0.69
CA ILE A 237 -5.26 -36.04 -1.59
C ILE A 237 -5.86 -37.24 -2.33
N VAL A 238 -5.80 -37.21 -3.66
CA VAL A 238 -6.27 -38.29 -4.53
C VAL A 238 -5.09 -38.96 -5.23
N LYS A 239 -5.19 -40.28 -5.43
CA LYS A 239 -4.16 -41.09 -6.10
C LYS A 239 -4.61 -41.39 -7.53
N SER A 240 -3.79 -41.05 -8.51
CA SER A 240 -4.07 -41.34 -9.92
C SER A 240 -2.76 -41.49 -10.68
N SER A 241 -2.66 -42.51 -11.54
CA SER A 241 -1.46 -42.80 -12.36
C SER A 241 -0.15 -42.77 -11.56
N GLY A 242 -0.13 -43.42 -10.39
CA GLY A 242 1.05 -43.50 -9.52
C GLY A 242 1.45 -42.17 -8.84
N CYS A 243 0.62 -41.12 -8.93
CA CYS A 243 0.88 -39.81 -8.34
C CYS A 243 -0.19 -39.41 -7.32
N ASN A 244 0.21 -38.63 -6.31
CA ASN A 244 -0.68 -37.95 -5.37
C ASN A 244 -1.02 -36.55 -5.89
N TYR A 245 -2.29 -36.17 -5.89
CA TYR A 245 -2.75 -34.82 -6.26
C TYR A 245 -3.56 -34.24 -5.12
N PHE A 246 -3.35 -32.97 -4.79
CA PHE A 246 -4.25 -32.26 -3.88
C PHE A 246 -5.39 -31.62 -4.69
N VAL A 247 -6.62 -31.87 -4.24
CA VAL A 247 -7.83 -31.19 -4.71
C VAL A 247 -8.33 -30.26 -3.61
N ASP A 248 -8.63 -29.01 -3.98
CA ASP A 248 -9.06 -27.99 -3.01
C ASP A 248 -10.50 -28.20 -2.51
N LYS A 249 -11.01 -27.24 -1.74
CA LYS A 249 -12.39 -27.25 -1.22
C LYS A 249 -13.46 -27.25 -2.30
N ASN A 250 -13.13 -26.81 -3.51
CA ASN A 250 -14.03 -26.82 -4.66
C ASN A 250 -13.94 -28.14 -5.44
N GLY A 251 -12.90 -28.95 -5.17
CA GLY A 251 -12.57 -30.17 -5.90
C GLY A 251 -11.61 -29.92 -7.06
N SER A 252 -11.11 -28.70 -7.21
CA SER A 252 -10.22 -28.30 -8.30
C SER A 252 -8.79 -28.75 -8.03
N ARG A 253 -8.16 -29.36 -9.05
CA ARG A 253 -6.75 -29.73 -9.05
C ARG A 253 -5.86 -28.50 -8.79
N GLN A 254 -4.87 -28.64 -7.91
CA GLN A 254 -3.85 -27.62 -7.71
C GLN A 254 -2.61 -27.87 -8.58
N ASP A 255 -1.95 -26.78 -8.99
CA ASP A 255 -0.82 -26.75 -9.93
C ASP A 255 0.50 -27.28 -9.36
N PHE A 256 0.54 -27.71 -8.10
CA PHE A 256 1.74 -28.28 -7.48
C PHE A 256 1.37 -29.56 -6.72
N LYS A 257 2.20 -30.61 -6.81
CA LYS A 257 1.98 -31.89 -6.14
C LYS A 257 3.09 -32.21 -5.16
N VAL A 258 2.75 -32.88 -4.05
CA VAL A 258 3.74 -33.40 -3.08
C VAL A 258 4.05 -34.86 -3.44
N LYS A 259 5.31 -35.16 -3.79
CA LYS A 259 5.81 -36.51 -4.07
C LYS A 259 7.10 -36.73 -3.30
N ASN A 260 7.21 -37.80 -2.51
CA ASN A 260 8.44 -38.15 -1.77
C ASN A 260 9.07 -36.99 -0.97
N ASN A 261 8.25 -36.21 -0.27
CA ASN A 261 8.66 -35.01 0.47
C ASN A 261 9.28 -33.89 -0.41
N GLN A 262 8.96 -33.88 -1.70
CA GLN A 262 9.27 -32.81 -2.65
C GLN A 262 7.99 -32.16 -3.19
N ILE A 263 8.07 -30.86 -3.47
CA ILE A 263 7.11 -30.17 -4.33
C ILE A 263 7.59 -30.36 -5.77
N VAL A 264 6.75 -30.97 -6.60
CA VAL A 264 7.06 -31.22 -8.01
C VAL A 264 5.96 -30.67 -8.91
N ARG A 265 6.34 -30.33 -10.14
CA ARG A 265 5.37 -29.85 -11.14
C ARG A 265 4.46 -31.00 -11.61
N PRO A 266 3.18 -30.77 -11.89
CA PRO A 266 2.24 -31.85 -12.18
C PRO A 266 2.38 -32.44 -13.58
N ASP A 267 2.83 -31.62 -14.54
CA ASP A 267 3.01 -31.89 -15.96
C ASP A 267 4.17 -32.87 -16.22
N ASN A 268 5.31 -32.66 -15.58
CA ASN A 268 6.53 -33.42 -15.86
C ASN A 268 7.15 -34.06 -14.61
N SER A 269 6.54 -33.88 -13.43
CA SER A 269 7.04 -34.40 -12.15
C SER A 269 8.44 -33.91 -11.76
N MET A 270 8.93 -32.82 -12.38
CA MET A 270 10.23 -32.24 -12.04
C MET A 270 10.15 -31.47 -10.73
N ALA A 271 11.23 -31.53 -9.95
CA ALA A 271 11.41 -30.74 -8.74
C ALA A 271 11.33 -29.24 -9.04
N VAL A 272 10.67 -28.49 -8.14
CA VAL A 272 10.66 -27.03 -8.20
C VAL A 272 11.96 -26.45 -7.63
N SER A 273 12.32 -25.23 -8.02
CA SER A 273 13.50 -24.51 -7.48
C SER A 273 13.24 -23.99 -6.07
N SER A 274 14.28 -23.52 -5.37
CA SER A 274 14.16 -23.03 -4.00
C SER A 274 13.16 -21.87 -3.88
N GLY A 275 12.33 -21.90 -2.84
CA GLY A 275 11.30 -20.89 -2.65
C GLY A 275 10.19 -21.32 -1.70
N ILE A 276 9.13 -20.51 -1.65
CA ILE A 276 7.93 -20.80 -0.86
C ILE A 276 6.80 -21.15 -1.83
N TYR A 277 6.26 -22.35 -1.69
CA TYR A 277 5.19 -22.85 -2.56
C TYR A 277 3.92 -23.05 -1.76
N ALA A 278 2.80 -22.58 -2.32
CA ALA A 278 1.48 -22.83 -1.76
C ALA A 278 0.97 -24.19 -2.27
N ALA A 279 0.74 -25.12 -1.35
CA ALA A 279 0.10 -26.39 -1.62
C ALA A 279 -0.82 -26.74 -0.45
N ALA A 280 -1.98 -27.36 -0.72
CA ALA A 280 -2.93 -27.71 0.35
C ALA A 280 -3.37 -26.53 1.25
N GLY A 281 -3.42 -25.30 0.73
CA GLY A 281 -3.75 -24.09 1.51
C GLY A 281 -2.68 -23.65 2.52
N LYS A 282 -1.50 -24.28 2.47
CA LYS A 282 -0.35 -24.05 3.35
C LYS A 282 0.86 -23.62 2.52
N LYS A 283 1.78 -22.89 3.14
CA LYS A 283 3.04 -22.46 2.50
C LYS A 283 4.16 -23.39 2.94
N TYR A 284 4.85 -24.00 2.00
CA TYR A 284 5.98 -24.88 2.27
C TYR A 284 7.29 -24.22 1.84
N PRO A 285 8.30 -24.17 2.71
CA PRO A 285 9.65 -23.79 2.32
C PRO A 285 10.31 -24.96 1.59
N VAL A 286 10.88 -24.67 0.42
CA VAL A 286 11.45 -25.68 -0.48
C VAL A 286 12.90 -25.34 -0.80
N ASP A 287 13.77 -26.34 -0.75
CA ASP A 287 15.20 -26.21 -1.11
C ASP A 287 15.45 -26.20 -2.62
N ASN A 288 16.72 -26.07 -3.02
CA ASN A 288 17.13 -26.05 -4.43
C ASN A 288 16.94 -27.39 -5.16
N LYS A 289 16.55 -28.46 -4.45
CA LYS A 289 16.24 -29.80 -4.97
C LYS A 289 14.74 -30.11 -4.87
N GLY A 290 13.90 -29.09 -4.65
CA GLY A 290 12.45 -29.25 -4.54
C GLY A 290 11.99 -29.92 -3.25
N LYS A 291 12.87 -30.21 -2.27
CA LYS A 291 12.49 -30.87 -1.01
C LYS A 291 11.92 -29.87 -0.02
N ILE A 292 10.86 -30.29 0.67
CA ILE A 292 10.27 -29.52 1.76
C ILE A 292 11.26 -29.52 2.94
N GLN A 293 11.68 -28.32 3.33
CA GLN A 293 12.62 -28.12 4.43
C GLN A 293 11.93 -28.43 5.77
N LYS A 294 12.68 -29.03 6.69
CA LYS A 294 12.23 -29.37 8.04
C LYS A 294 13.22 -28.79 9.03
N ASN A 295 12.96 -27.59 9.53
CA ASN A 295 13.72 -26.99 10.64
C ASN A 295 12.79 -25.99 11.32
N SER A 296 12.77 -25.97 12.66
CA SER A 296 11.99 -25.00 13.45
C SER A 296 12.19 -23.56 12.97
N THR A 297 13.35 -23.23 12.37
CA THR A 297 13.60 -22.00 11.62
C THR A 297 14.23 -22.30 10.25
N VAL A 298 13.67 -21.73 9.18
CA VAL A 298 14.13 -21.87 7.79
C VAL A 298 14.43 -20.49 7.19
N PHE A 299 15.58 -20.35 6.54
CA PHE A 299 16.00 -19.11 5.88
C PHE A 299 15.78 -19.18 4.36
N ILE A 300 14.97 -18.25 3.83
CA ILE A 300 14.74 -18.11 2.38
C ILE A 300 14.96 -16.65 2.00
N LYS A 301 15.92 -16.40 1.09
CA LYS A 301 16.27 -15.05 0.60
C LYS A 301 16.46 -14.05 1.76
N ASN A 302 17.25 -14.43 2.76
CA ASN A 302 17.59 -13.64 3.95
C ASN A 302 16.42 -13.32 4.90
N LYS A 303 15.30 -14.05 4.80
CA LYS A 303 14.18 -13.98 5.77
C LYS A 303 14.03 -15.30 6.50
N ALA A 304 13.88 -15.23 7.82
CA ALA A 304 13.63 -16.38 8.68
C ALA A 304 12.13 -16.67 8.77
N TYR A 305 11.76 -17.95 8.67
CA TYR A 305 10.40 -18.43 8.82
C TYR A 305 10.38 -19.63 9.75
N GLU A 306 9.37 -19.76 10.61
CA GLU A 306 9.21 -20.97 11.40
C GLU A 306 8.38 -22.02 10.66
N THR A 307 8.76 -23.28 10.78
CA THR A 307 7.90 -24.39 10.31
C THR A 307 7.19 -25.04 11.48
N VAL A 308 5.90 -25.32 11.34
CA VAL A 308 5.13 -26.11 12.33
C VAL A 308 5.29 -27.61 12.04
N SER A 309 4.73 -28.48 12.89
CA SER A 309 4.91 -29.94 12.84
C SER A 309 4.58 -30.59 11.49
N ASP A 310 3.68 -29.99 10.71
CA ASP A 310 3.31 -30.42 9.35
C ASP A 310 4.22 -29.88 8.24
N ARG A 311 5.32 -29.20 8.62
CA ARG A 311 6.35 -28.58 7.75
C ARG A 311 5.89 -27.36 6.96
N SER A 312 4.68 -26.86 7.21
CA SER A 312 4.24 -25.59 6.67
C SER A 312 4.75 -24.40 7.49
N LEU A 313 4.78 -23.22 6.88
CA LEU A 313 5.17 -21.98 7.54
C LEU A 313 4.14 -21.57 8.59
N SER A 314 4.63 -21.24 9.79
CA SER A 314 3.87 -20.60 10.87
C SER A 314 3.35 -19.21 10.43
N LYS A 315 2.21 -18.79 11.01
CA LYS A 315 1.63 -17.45 10.77
C LYS A 315 2.33 -16.33 11.56
N GLN A 316 3.17 -16.68 12.54
CA GLN A 316 3.88 -15.76 13.42
C GLN A 316 5.32 -15.53 12.91
N PRO A 317 5.91 -14.33 13.04
CA PRO A 317 7.35 -14.13 12.82
C PRO A 317 8.14 -14.99 13.80
N ALA A 318 9.31 -15.48 13.38
CA ALA A 318 10.15 -16.33 14.24
C ALA A 318 10.58 -15.61 15.52
N ASN A 319 10.63 -16.30 16.66
CA ASN A 319 11.31 -15.77 17.85
C ASN A 319 12.80 -15.56 17.51
N HIS A 320 13.25 -14.31 17.47
CA HIS A 320 14.64 -13.96 17.17
C HIS A 320 15.03 -12.72 17.96
N VAL A 321 16.31 -12.56 18.26
CA VAL A 321 16.80 -11.31 18.85
C VAL A 321 16.82 -10.24 17.76
N HIS A 322 16.17 -9.10 18.02
CA HIS A 322 16.07 -8.03 17.03
C HIS A 322 17.45 -7.46 16.69
N LEU A 323 17.67 -7.24 15.40
CA LEU A 323 18.86 -6.60 14.85
C LEU A 323 18.44 -5.32 14.14
N TRP A 324 18.42 -4.23 14.88
CA TRP A 324 17.85 -2.94 14.49
C TRP A 324 18.79 -2.20 13.53
N LYS A 325 18.25 -1.80 12.37
CA LYS A 325 18.93 -0.93 11.40
C LYS A 325 18.32 0.47 11.46
N ALA A 326 19.18 1.47 11.64
CA ALA A 326 18.81 2.88 11.61
C ALA A 326 18.10 3.25 10.30
N GLY A 327 17.02 4.00 10.44
CA GLY A 327 16.25 4.63 9.37
C GLY A 327 16.21 6.15 9.55
N SER A 328 15.19 6.77 8.98
CA SER A 328 15.04 8.23 8.96
C SER A 328 14.72 8.81 10.34
N VAL A 329 15.16 10.05 10.56
CA VAL A 329 14.65 10.91 11.64
C VAL A 329 13.23 11.34 11.26
N THR A 330 12.31 11.26 12.21
CA THR A 330 10.87 11.43 11.97
C THR A 330 10.29 12.69 12.58
N GLU A 331 10.93 13.25 13.61
CA GLU A 331 10.42 14.39 14.37
C GLU A 331 11.58 15.03 15.15
N GLN A 332 11.57 16.37 15.26
CA GLN A 332 12.52 17.15 16.06
C GLN A 332 11.76 18.23 16.83
N ILE A 333 12.08 18.41 18.11
CA ILE A 333 11.44 19.32 19.05
C ILE A 333 12.54 20.10 19.79
N ASP A 334 12.44 21.42 19.81
CA ASP A 334 13.41 22.29 20.50
C ASP A 334 12.77 22.93 21.75
N HIS A 335 13.46 22.84 22.87
CA HIS A 335 13.08 23.42 24.16
C HIS A 335 13.95 24.64 24.48
N LYS A 336 13.32 25.81 24.60
CA LYS A 336 14.02 27.07 24.91
C LYS A 336 14.46 27.13 26.38
N ALA A 337 15.53 27.87 26.65
CA ALA A 337 16.00 28.13 28.01
C ALA A 337 14.95 28.89 28.83
N LYS A 338 14.89 28.62 30.14
CA LYS A 338 14.07 29.38 31.09
C LYS A 338 14.96 30.27 31.94
N THR A 339 14.50 31.50 32.19
CA THR A 339 15.21 32.51 32.99
C THR A 339 14.32 33.05 34.11
N LYS A 340 14.95 33.56 35.17
CA LYS A 340 14.28 34.27 36.26
C LYS A 340 15.14 35.46 36.70
N GLU A 341 14.50 36.59 36.99
CA GLU A 341 15.16 37.74 37.60
C GLU A 341 15.35 37.53 39.11
N VAL A 342 16.55 37.85 39.60
CA VAL A 342 16.93 37.72 41.01
C VAL A 342 17.66 38.98 41.45
N GLN A 343 17.42 39.44 42.68
CA GLN A 343 18.10 40.58 43.29
C GLN A 343 19.32 40.12 44.10
N ILE A 344 20.48 40.73 43.86
CA ILE A 344 21.75 40.40 44.54
C ILE A 344 22.30 41.67 45.23
N PRO A 345 22.75 41.59 46.50
CA PRO A 345 23.26 42.75 47.25
C PRO A 345 24.70 43.14 46.86
N VAL A 346 24.99 44.45 46.82
CA VAL A 346 26.33 45.01 46.57
C VAL A 346 27.18 44.98 47.84
N LYS A 347 28.45 44.54 47.76
CA LYS A 347 29.37 44.42 48.90
C LYS A 347 30.40 45.56 48.94
N GLU A 348 30.93 45.85 50.13
CA GLU A 348 32.03 46.80 50.43
C GLU A 348 33.29 46.55 49.60
N TRP A 349 33.96 47.64 49.20
CA TRP A 349 35.24 47.60 48.48
C TRP A 349 36.05 48.89 48.70
N ASP A 350 37.37 48.79 48.55
CA ASP A 350 38.32 49.90 48.70
C ASP A 350 38.81 50.40 47.33
N GLU A 351 38.87 51.73 47.19
CA GLU A 351 39.37 52.40 45.99
C GLU A 351 40.77 52.97 46.25
N GLU A 352 41.79 52.42 45.59
CA GLU A 352 43.18 52.88 45.71
C GLU A 352 43.48 54.06 44.77
N VAL A 353 44.06 55.14 45.32
CA VAL A 353 44.45 56.35 44.58
C VAL A 353 45.97 56.38 44.40
N TRP A 354 46.42 56.19 43.18
CA TRP A 354 47.84 56.16 42.80
C TRP A 354 48.31 57.51 42.23
N SER A 355 49.61 57.81 42.36
CA SER A 355 50.20 59.05 41.82
C SER A 355 49.94 59.18 40.31
N GLU A 356 49.63 60.40 39.86
CA GLU A 356 49.33 60.65 38.45
C GLU A 356 50.57 60.44 37.58
N ASP A 357 51.71 60.99 38.02
CA ASP A 357 53.01 60.85 37.37
C ASP A 357 53.91 59.80 38.06
N ILE A 358 54.83 59.25 37.27
CA ILE A 358 55.84 58.29 37.71
C ILE A 358 56.84 59.00 38.62
N LYS A 359 57.11 58.42 39.80
CA LYS A 359 58.08 58.93 40.76
C LYS A 359 59.35 58.08 40.75
N TYR A 360 60.47 58.70 41.09
CA TYR A 360 61.79 58.08 41.17
C TYR A 360 62.05 57.57 42.59
N ILE A 361 61.82 56.28 42.82
CA ILE A 361 61.88 55.65 44.13
C ILE A 361 63.30 55.14 44.40
N CYS A 362 63.93 55.62 45.48
CA CYS A 362 65.19 55.06 45.97
C CYS A 362 65.00 53.58 46.33
N LYS A 363 65.66 52.66 45.63
CA LYS A 363 65.52 51.23 45.95
C LYS A 363 66.02 50.86 47.34
N LYS A 364 66.90 51.67 47.92
CA LYS A 364 67.52 51.37 49.20
C LYS A 364 66.73 51.90 50.41
N CYS A 365 66.04 53.04 50.27
CA CYS A 365 65.28 53.63 51.39
C CYS A 365 63.79 53.85 51.12
N GLY A 366 63.32 53.56 49.91
CA GLY A 366 61.90 53.68 49.54
C GLY A 366 61.37 55.10 49.40
N LYS A 367 62.18 56.13 49.70
CA LYS A 367 61.80 57.52 49.43
C LYS A 367 61.70 57.75 47.94
N TYR A 368 60.63 58.40 47.53
CA TYR A 368 60.37 58.73 46.14
C TYR A 368 60.53 60.23 45.90
N TYR A 369 60.99 60.58 44.70
CA TYR A 369 61.26 61.93 44.27
C TYR A 369 60.55 62.20 42.95
N ASP A 370 60.20 63.45 42.71
CA ASP A 370 59.42 63.81 41.54
C ASP A 370 60.31 63.94 40.30
N THR A 371 61.59 64.24 40.51
CA THR A 371 62.55 64.49 39.42
C THR A 371 63.87 63.70 39.57
N PRO A 372 64.58 63.40 38.47
CA PRO A 372 65.89 62.74 38.52
C PRO A 372 66.97 63.57 39.23
N GLU A 373 66.84 64.90 39.25
CA GLU A 373 67.80 65.80 39.88
C GLU A 373 67.74 65.71 41.40
N GLU A 374 66.54 65.67 41.97
CA GLU A 374 66.31 65.40 43.39
C GLU A 374 66.84 64.01 43.78
N TRP A 375 66.56 63.01 42.93
CA TRP A 375 67.12 61.68 43.10
C TRP A 375 68.66 61.69 43.07
N ASN A 376 69.29 62.36 42.10
CA ASN A 376 70.74 62.38 41.97
C ASN A 376 71.41 63.06 43.17
N LYS A 377 70.82 64.14 43.69
CA LYS A 377 71.27 64.79 44.92
C LYS A 377 71.19 63.84 46.12
N HIS A 378 70.05 63.15 46.28
CA HIS A 378 69.90 62.12 47.30
C HIS A 378 70.95 61.01 47.15
N SER A 379 71.18 60.53 45.93
CA SER A 379 72.17 59.49 45.61
C SER A 379 73.59 59.93 45.99
N SER A 380 73.99 61.17 45.66
CA SER A 380 75.32 61.69 45.98
C SER A 380 75.53 61.94 47.47
N GLU A 381 74.50 62.38 48.20
CA GLU A 381 74.61 62.68 49.64
C GLU A 381 74.59 61.40 50.50
N THR A 382 73.90 60.35 50.05
CA THR A 382 73.69 59.12 50.84
C THR A 382 74.49 57.92 50.31
N ASN A 383 75.21 58.06 49.19
CA ASN A 383 75.82 56.97 48.42
C ASN A 383 74.82 55.85 48.05
N HIS A 384 73.54 56.19 47.85
CA HIS A 384 72.51 55.25 47.43
C HIS A 384 72.48 55.15 45.90
N GLY A 385 73.17 54.16 45.33
CA GLY A 385 73.09 53.85 43.91
C GLY A 385 71.81 53.10 43.54
N ASN A 386 71.08 53.58 42.53
CA ASN A 386 69.85 53.06 41.89
C ASN A 386 68.50 53.56 42.42
N TYR A 387 67.64 53.90 41.45
CA TYR A 387 66.23 54.22 41.63
C TYR A 387 65.33 53.34 40.75
N GLU A 388 64.04 53.29 41.09
CA GLU A 388 62.98 52.72 40.27
C GLU A 388 61.95 53.80 39.91
N PRO A 389 61.71 54.08 38.62
CA PRO A 389 60.60 54.91 38.20
C PRO A 389 59.28 54.11 38.26
N ALA A 390 58.41 54.39 39.24
CA ALA A 390 57.06 53.78 39.35
C ALA A 390 56.02 54.77 39.90
N LYS A 391 54.73 54.50 39.64
CA LYS A 391 53.63 55.19 40.35
C LYS A 391 53.56 54.70 41.79
N VAL A 392 53.28 55.61 42.72
CA VAL A 392 53.22 55.30 44.15
C VAL A 392 51.78 55.44 44.64
N LEU A 393 51.30 54.48 45.43
CA LEU A 393 50.00 54.56 46.08
C LEU A 393 50.02 55.74 47.05
N LEU A 394 49.13 56.71 46.85
CA LEU A 394 49.05 57.91 47.67
C LEU A 394 48.05 57.74 48.82
N ASP A 395 46.89 57.14 48.54
CA ASP A 395 45.82 56.96 49.52
C ASP A 395 44.89 55.81 49.13
N THR A 396 44.04 55.37 50.06
CA THR A 396 42.97 54.39 49.84
C THR A 396 41.66 54.92 50.42
N ILE A 397 40.65 55.11 49.57
CA ILE A 397 39.32 55.56 49.97
C ILE A 397 38.44 54.32 50.23
N HIS A 398 37.95 54.19 51.45
CA HIS A 398 37.07 53.10 51.86
C HIS A 398 35.61 53.42 51.53
N HIS A 399 34.94 52.56 50.75
CA HIS A 399 33.50 52.65 50.46
C HIS A 399 32.72 51.61 51.27
N PRO A 400 32.23 51.96 52.48
CA PRO A 400 31.55 51.00 53.34
C PRO A 400 30.18 50.61 52.80
N THR A 401 29.69 49.45 53.22
CA THR A 401 28.33 49.01 52.91
C THR A 401 27.33 50.01 53.50
N ALA A 402 26.50 50.66 52.67
CA ALA A 402 25.49 51.60 53.15
C ALA A 402 24.53 50.91 54.15
N ASP A 403 24.06 51.64 55.17
CA ASP A 403 23.17 51.13 56.22
C ASP A 403 21.85 50.51 55.69
N GLU A 404 21.49 50.81 54.44
CA GLU A 404 20.44 50.11 53.68
C GLU A 404 21.03 49.32 52.50
N PRO A 405 20.78 48.00 52.40
CA PRO A 405 21.33 47.17 51.34
C PRO A 405 20.77 47.58 49.96
N LYS A 406 21.65 48.06 49.07
CA LYS A 406 21.33 48.23 47.64
C LYS A 406 21.40 46.89 46.92
N TYR A 407 20.35 46.57 46.17
CA TYR A 407 20.23 45.37 45.35
C TYR A 407 20.20 45.72 43.86
N GLU A 408 20.82 44.89 43.02
CA GLU A 408 20.72 44.95 41.57
C GLU A 408 19.95 43.75 41.00
N ASN A 409 19.13 43.98 39.97
CA ASN A 409 18.38 42.93 39.28
C ASN A 409 19.28 42.22 38.25
N THR A 410 19.45 40.91 38.39
CA THR A 410 20.20 40.07 37.44
C THR A 410 19.32 38.95 36.90
N THR A 411 19.36 38.75 35.57
CA THR A 411 18.67 37.63 34.91
C THR A 411 19.51 36.36 34.98
N VAL A 412 19.02 35.35 35.69
CA VAL A 412 19.69 34.05 35.84
C VAL A 412 18.97 32.98 35.03
N ILE A 413 19.71 32.17 34.28
CA ILE A 413 19.18 31.01 33.55
C ILE A 413 18.89 29.88 34.56
N THR A 414 17.63 29.49 34.69
CA THR A 414 17.20 28.42 35.60
C THR A 414 17.18 27.05 34.92
N GLU A 415 16.91 27.00 33.61
CA GLU A 415 17.00 25.78 32.79
C GLU A 415 17.64 26.12 31.44
N LYS A 416 18.63 25.31 31.00
CA LYS A 416 19.30 25.50 29.70
C LYS A 416 18.39 25.01 28.56
N ALA A 417 18.60 25.55 27.36
CA ALA A 417 17.95 25.05 26.17
C ALA A 417 18.43 23.63 25.82
N TRP A 418 17.54 22.79 25.30
CA TRP A 418 17.82 21.43 24.86
C TRP A 418 16.89 21.04 23.70
N SER A 419 17.18 19.98 22.97
CA SER A 419 16.32 19.49 21.88
C SER A 419 16.18 17.97 21.93
N GLU A 420 15.13 17.45 21.30
CA GLU A 420 14.93 16.03 21.11
C GLU A 420 14.47 15.67 19.71
N TYR A 421 14.81 14.48 19.25
CA TYR A 421 14.32 13.93 17.99
C TYR A 421 14.06 12.44 18.07
N TYR A 422 13.24 11.93 17.15
CA TYR A 422 12.89 10.51 17.08
C TYR A 422 13.44 9.86 15.82
N GLN A 423 14.14 8.74 15.99
CA GLN A 423 14.70 7.95 14.90
C GLN A 423 14.00 6.59 14.78
N ASP A 424 13.56 6.25 13.57
CA ASP A 424 12.96 4.95 13.29
C ASP A 424 14.04 3.90 13.02
N TYR A 425 13.87 2.71 13.59
CA TYR A 425 14.69 1.53 13.31
C TYR A 425 13.85 0.40 12.74
N THR A 426 14.43 -0.39 11.84
CA THR A 426 13.79 -1.59 11.28
C THR A 426 14.63 -2.83 11.55
N CYS A 427 14.03 -3.88 12.11
CA CYS A 427 14.71 -5.14 12.36
C CYS A 427 15.02 -5.84 11.04
N ARG A 428 16.29 -6.20 10.80
CA ARG A 428 16.71 -6.91 9.58
C ARG A 428 16.13 -8.33 9.45
N VAL A 429 15.74 -8.94 10.56
CA VAL A 429 15.31 -10.34 10.60
C VAL A 429 13.81 -10.50 10.35
N CYS A 430 12.98 -9.65 10.99
CA CYS A 430 11.51 -9.71 10.86
C CYS A 430 10.85 -8.50 10.19
N GLY A 431 11.58 -7.39 10.00
CA GLY A 431 11.00 -6.15 9.46
C GLY A 431 10.16 -5.33 10.44
N GLU A 432 10.13 -5.72 11.71
CA GLU A 432 9.47 -4.93 12.77
C GLU A 432 10.13 -3.57 12.93
N LYS A 433 9.38 -2.59 13.47
CA LYS A 433 9.87 -1.23 13.72
C LYS A 433 10.08 -0.97 15.22
N MET A 434 11.12 -0.20 15.52
CA MET A 434 11.45 0.36 16.84
C MET A 434 11.65 1.87 16.67
N LYS A 435 11.34 2.64 17.72
CA LYS A 435 11.57 4.08 17.76
C LYS A 435 12.57 4.39 18.86
N GLU A 436 13.49 5.28 18.56
CA GLU A 436 14.50 5.74 19.51
C GLU A 436 14.37 7.24 19.72
N ARG A 437 14.21 7.65 20.97
CA ARG A 437 14.18 9.05 21.39
C ARG A 437 15.61 9.49 21.67
N ASN A 438 16.05 10.52 20.97
CA ASN A 438 17.34 11.15 21.14
C ASN A 438 17.17 12.51 21.81
N ILE A 439 17.84 12.74 22.93
CA ILE A 439 17.85 14.01 23.65
C ILE A 439 19.23 14.64 23.46
N ARG A 440 19.33 15.88 22.98
CA ARG A 440 20.59 16.64 22.80
C ARG A 440 20.58 17.92 23.63
N GLY A 441 21.71 18.22 24.28
CA GLY A 441 21.87 19.37 25.18
C GLY A 441 22.05 18.96 26.65
N ASN A 442 22.12 19.94 27.55
CA ASN A 442 22.28 19.74 29.00
C ASN A 442 20.96 20.04 29.72
N PRO A 443 20.01 19.08 29.83
CA PRO A 443 18.70 19.32 30.43
C PRO A 443 18.76 19.65 31.93
N THR A 444 19.82 19.26 32.66
CA THR A 444 20.09 19.64 34.07
C THR A 444 21.60 19.63 34.39
N LYS A 445 21.99 19.99 35.64
CA LYS A 445 23.37 20.07 36.17
C LYS A 445 24.13 18.74 35.99
N GLY A 446 24.79 18.57 34.84
CA GLY A 446 25.69 17.47 34.52
C GLY A 446 26.32 17.69 33.13
N GLU A 447 27.52 17.18 32.89
CA GLU A 447 28.30 17.42 31.67
C GLU A 447 28.08 16.30 30.61
N TYR A 448 26.85 15.86 30.37
CA TYR A 448 26.57 14.76 29.44
C TYR A 448 25.88 15.26 28.16
N ASN A 449 26.61 15.21 27.03
CA ASN A 449 26.09 15.53 25.70
C ASN A 449 25.42 14.32 25.04
N GLY A 450 24.10 14.18 25.22
CA GLY A 450 23.27 13.31 24.38
C GLY A 450 22.84 11.98 25.02
N LEU A 451 21.54 11.67 24.98
CA LEU A 451 20.94 10.41 25.47
C LEU A 451 20.04 9.76 24.41
N LEU A 452 20.16 8.45 24.24
CA LEU A 452 19.31 7.64 23.35
C LEU A 452 18.44 6.68 24.17
N ILE A 453 17.14 6.62 23.88
CA ILE A 453 16.18 5.76 24.58
C ILE A 453 15.39 4.94 23.55
N PRO A 454 15.66 3.63 23.41
CA PRO A 454 14.97 2.78 22.45
C PRO A 454 13.65 2.24 23.03
N SER A 455 12.60 2.17 22.22
CA SER A 455 11.30 1.63 22.65
C SER A 455 11.25 0.10 22.70
N LYS A 456 12.28 -0.59 22.21
CA LYS A 456 12.37 -2.07 22.19
C LYS A 456 13.80 -2.54 22.42
N SER A 457 13.93 -3.68 23.08
CA SER A 457 15.22 -4.33 23.31
C SER A 457 15.76 -4.97 22.03
N GLY A 458 17.06 -5.20 21.97
CA GLY A 458 17.71 -5.95 20.91
C GLY A 458 19.16 -5.52 20.71
N TYR A 459 19.70 -5.81 19.54
CA TYR A 459 21.01 -5.33 19.13
C TYR A 459 20.86 -4.20 18.12
N ILE A 460 21.47 -3.06 18.41
CA ILE A 460 21.68 -1.99 17.43
C ILE A 460 23.04 -2.22 16.77
N ILE A 461 23.10 -2.05 15.45
CA ILE A 461 24.36 -2.06 14.71
C ILE A 461 24.87 -0.62 14.64
N ASN A 462 26.02 -0.34 15.26
CA ASN A 462 26.65 0.99 15.20
C ASN A 462 27.24 1.28 13.81
N ALA A 463 27.75 2.50 13.61
CA ALA A 463 28.37 2.93 12.35
C ALA A 463 29.56 2.06 11.91
N TYR A 464 30.14 1.28 12.83
CA TYR A 464 31.28 0.40 12.63
C TYR A 464 30.89 -1.08 12.41
N GLY A 465 29.60 -1.40 12.44
CA GLY A 465 29.10 -2.77 12.26
C GLY A 465 29.12 -3.63 13.53
N GLU A 466 29.44 -3.05 14.68
CA GLU A 466 29.45 -3.74 15.97
C GLU A 466 28.04 -3.78 16.57
N LYS A 467 27.76 -4.86 17.31
CA LYS A 467 26.46 -5.06 17.97
C LYS A 467 26.51 -4.49 19.38
N MET A 468 25.63 -3.52 19.64
CA MET A 468 25.39 -3.01 20.98
C MET A 468 24.07 -3.56 21.50
N SER A 469 24.09 -4.16 22.69
CA SER A 469 22.86 -4.57 23.37
C SER A 469 22.17 -3.34 23.93
N VAL A 470 20.89 -3.19 23.59
CA VAL A 470 20.03 -2.15 24.17
C VAL A 470 18.79 -2.79 24.76
N SER A 471 18.31 -2.18 25.85
CA SER A 471 17.10 -2.59 26.55
C SER A 471 16.01 -1.56 26.33
N ALA A 472 14.78 -2.02 26.10
CA ALA A 472 13.62 -1.16 25.98
C ALA A 472 13.52 -0.20 27.17
N ASN A 473 13.32 1.08 26.88
CA ASN A 473 13.18 2.17 27.84
C ASN A 473 14.41 2.41 28.74
N MET A 474 15.56 1.81 28.41
CA MET A 474 16.82 2.10 29.10
C MET A 474 17.71 2.96 28.23
N ALA A 475 18.18 4.08 28.77
CA ALA A 475 18.99 5.01 28.00
C ALA A 475 20.46 4.58 27.89
N TYR A 476 21.09 5.01 26.81
CA TYR A 476 22.50 4.79 26.56
C TYR A 476 23.15 6.02 25.86
N PRO A 477 24.48 6.22 25.99
CA PRO A 477 25.17 7.39 25.46
C PRO A 477 25.32 7.35 23.93
N ALA A 478 25.42 8.52 23.30
CA ALA A 478 25.38 8.67 21.84
C ALA A 478 26.68 8.41 21.06
N SER A 479 27.82 8.13 21.71
CA SER A 479 29.11 8.03 21.03
C SER A 479 30.00 6.86 21.52
N ILE A 480 30.57 6.06 20.60
CA ILE A 480 31.64 5.04 20.82
C ILE A 480 32.66 5.08 19.66
N TYR A 481 33.98 5.00 19.94
CA TYR A 481 35.02 4.67 18.95
C TYR A 481 35.87 3.53 19.50
N ASN A 482 36.09 2.52 18.65
CA ASN A 482 37.07 1.47 18.81
C ASN A 482 37.75 1.23 17.45
N GLY A 483 38.95 1.79 17.27
CA GLY A 483 39.89 1.39 16.22
C GLY A 483 39.85 2.16 14.89
N LYS A 484 40.83 1.83 14.03
CA LYS A 484 41.20 2.55 12.82
C LYS A 484 40.06 2.58 11.79
N GLN A 485 39.78 3.78 11.28
CA GLN A 485 38.73 4.07 10.29
C GLN A 485 38.87 3.17 9.05
N ILE A 486 37.81 2.43 8.69
CA ILE A 486 37.72 1.76 7.38
C ILE A 486 37.07 2.71 6.37
N THR A 487 37.55 2.70 5.13
CA THR A 487 37.02 3.59 4.08
C THR A 487 35.62 3.15 3.64
N SER A 488 34.89 4.07 3.00
CA SER A 488 33.57 3.81 2.39
C SER A 488 33.58 2.59 1.47
N GLU A 489 34.69 2.38 0.74
CA GLU A 489 34.88 1.23 -0.16
C GLU A 489 35.12 -0.08 0.59
N GLN A 490 35.80 -0.05 1.73
CA GLN A 490 35.96 -1.23 2.59
C GLN A 490 34.63 -1.64 3.25
N SER A 491 33.80 -0.67 3.64
CA SER A 491 32.46 -0.91 4.19
C SER A 491 31.50 -1.50 3.14
N LEU A 492 31.53 -0.97 1.91
CA LEU A 492 30.74 -1.47 0.79
C LEU A 492 31.17 -2.89 0.38
N SER A 493 32.48 -3.15 0.32
CA SER A 493 33.06 -4.43 -0.05
C SER A 493 32.72 -5.54 0.95
N LYS A 494 32.79 -5.25 2.25
CA LYS A 494 32.60 -6.24 3.31
C LYS A 494 31.13 -6.47 3.67
N TYR A 495 30.27 -5.45 3.52
CA TYR A 495 28.90 -5.46 4.07
C TYR A 495 27.80 -4.96 3.12
N GLY A 496 28.14 -4.43 1.93
CA GLY A 496 27.19 -4.07 0.88
C GLY A 496 26.49 -2.70 1.03
N PHE A 497 27.00 -1.78 1.86
CA PHE A 497 26.53 -0.38 1.94
C PHE A 497 27.61 0.57 2.49
N CYS A 498 27.48 1.90 2.26
CA CYS A 498 28.36 2.97 2.78
C CYS A 498 27.61 3.87 3.80
N TYR A 499 28.32 4.48 4.76
CA TYR A 499 27.75 5.49 5.68
C TYR A 499 28.69 6.69 5.87
N LEU A 500 28.10 7.89 6.03
CA LEU A 500 28.72 9.20 6.25
C LEU A 500 28.37 9.66 7.69
N GLY A 501 29.36 9.95 8.54
CA GLY A 501 29.11 10.61 9.84
C GLY A 501 30.24 10.47 10.86
N GLU A 502 30.61 11.61 11.46
CA GLU A 502 31.79 11.87 12.32
C GLU A 502 31.69 11.40 13.79
N GLU A 503 32.85 11.49 14.44
CA GLU A 503 33.35 10.79 15.64
C GLU A 503 32.77 11.20 17.01
N SER A 504 32.76 10.25 17.97
CA SER A 504 33.14 10.44 19.40
C SER A 504 33.09 9.11 20.18
N LYS A 505 33.88 8.95 21.27
CA LYS A 505 34.08 7.70 22.05
C LYS A 505 33.19 7.55 23.30
N SER A 506 32.95 6.32 23.76
CA SER A 506 32.73 5.92 25.17
C SER A 506 32.86 4.40 25.36
N ASP A 507 33.28 4.00 26.56
CA ASP A 507 33.26 2.65 27.11
C ASP A 507 32.10 2.50 28.12
N ASN A 508 31.67 1.26 28.35
CA ASN A 508 30.59 0.86 29.26
C ASN A 508 30.74 1.43 30.68
N ILE A 509 29.76 2.22 31.15
CA ILE A 509 29.62 2.58 32.56
C ILE A 509 28.15 2.42 32.99
N LEU A 510 27.93 1.66 34.06
CA LEU A 510 26.69 1.63 34.84
C LEU A 510 26.44 3.03 35.41
N LEU A 511 25.34 3.69 35.04
CA LEU A 511 25.06 5.07 35.46
C LEU A 511 24.43 5.14 36.87
N PRO A 512 24.69 6.22 37.67
CA PRO A 512 24.31 6.34 39.08
C PRO A 512 22.83 6.69 39.32
N ASP A 513 22.39 6.59 40.59
CA ASP A 513 21.02 6.85 41.10
C ASP A 513 20.40 8.21 40.69
N THR A 514 21.23 9.20 40.33
CA THR A 514 20.80 10.50 39.80
C THR A 514 20.05 10.39 38.45
N TYR A 515 20.21 9.28 37.73
CA TYR A 515 19.57 9.06 36.43
C TYR A 515 18.06 8.73 36.54
N LEU A 516 17.66 8.01 37.60
CA LEU A 516 16.25 7.74 37.92
C LEU A 516 15.47 9.02 38.23
N GLN A 517 16.14 10.03 38.76
CA GLN A 517 15.54 11.34 39.03
C GLN A 517 15.31 12.11 37.71
N LEU A 518 16.23 12.03 36.74
CA LEU A 518 16.09 12.65 35.42
C LEU A 518 14.90 12.08 34.61
N LEU A 519 14.68 10.77 34.68
CA LEU A 519 13.51 10.11 34.08
C LEU A 519 12.20 10.61 34.71
N LYS A 520 12.16 10.77 36.05
CA LYS A 520 10.99 11.29 36.77
C LYS A 520 10.71 12.77 36.47
N ASP A 521 11.75 13.62 36.47
CA ASP A 521 11.62 15.06 36.26
C ASP A 521 11.12 15.41 34.84
N HIS A 522 11.35 14.51 33.88
CA HIS A 522 10.87 14.65 32.49
C HIS A 522 9.67 13.76 32.13
N ASN A 523 8.98 13.16 33.12
CA ASN A 523 7.82 12.26 32.92
C ASN A 523 8.09 11.10 31.93
N ILE A 524 9.31 10.56 31.97
CA ILE A 524 9.72 9.42 31.16
C ILE A 524 9.60 8.17 32.06
N GLN A 525 8.56 7.36 31.83
CA GLN A 525 8.28 6.13 32.61
C GLN A 525 9.29 5.01 32.37
#